data_AF-R1DJE9-F1
#
_entry.id   AF-R1DJE9-F1
#
_cell.length_a   1.000
_cell.length_b   1.000
_cell.length_c   1.000
_cell.angle_alpha   90.00
_cell.angle_beta   90.00
_cell.angle_gamma   90.00
#
_symmetry.space_group_name_H-M   'P 1'
#
loop_
_entity.id
_entity.type
_entity.pdbx_description
1 polymer ?
#
loop_
_entity_poly.entity_id
_entity_poly.type
_entity_poly.pdbx_seq_one_letter_code
_entity_poly.pdbx_strand_id
1 'polypeptide(L)'
;MEEEGAVGESEEEEEGAVVDVGVSDSEEELEVLQQPNLIQKLADVVRLRNLDGTATSWLEANWMFFSWAFALFGFGALAARFHSHGPHWFGWLAVAMYCLHQSEEHAYDVRGWRYAFVPAMNQGTGSTLFGAACNGGDVNCPLDPKLTLWVNTVAIWGGFGGCMIAATIDADRFLFASTLNWGTAVVNGFGGHLLQVVLSGSYNPGSVQSAVMVPLGLYIIFHSQRPKLCLVYGLVFHILAFGVGINLVLRAGFPETPTTIAMNLLASLVLPLAISALYARHPPSHYSDMKLVKKVSKQWKEDLTVLG
;
A
#
# COMPACT_ATOMS: atom_id res chain seq x y z
N MET A 1 -93.72 -14.14 -37.39
CA MET A 1 -94.08 -14.07 -35.97
C MET A 1 -92.82 -13.59 -35.27
N GLU A 2 -92.51 -12.29 -35.28
CA GLU A 2 -93.18 -11.19 -34.54
C GLU A 2 -93.32 -11.60 -33.06
N GLU A 3 -92.73 -10.92 -32.06
CA GLU A 3 -92.76 -9.49 -31.70
C GLU A 3 -91.52 -9.11 -30.83
N GLU A 4 -90.98 -7.89 -31.00
CA GLU A 4 -90.92 -6.74 -30.04
C GLU A 4 -90.04 -6.93 -28.77
N GLY A 5 -89.00 -6.11 -28.52
CA GLY A 5 -89.06 -4.79 -27.86
C GLY A 5 -88.75 -4.97 -26.35
N ALA A 6 -88.02 -4.15 -25.58
CA ALA A 6 -87.44 -2.84 -25.71
C ALA A 6 -86.38 -2.63 -24.58
N VAL A 7 -85.39 -1.77 -24.86
CA VAL A 7 -84.75 -0.73 -24.01
C VAL A 7 -84.50 -1.00 -22.51
N GLY A 8 -83.21 -0.90 -22.15
CA GLY A 8 -82.74 -0.45 -20.83
C GLY A 8 -81.45 0.38 -21.01
N GLU A 9 -81.57 1.69 -20.78
CA GLU A 9 -80.48 2.64 -20.45
C GLU A 9 -79.83 2.17 -19.12
N SER A 10 -78.59 2.43 -18.71
CA SER A 10 -77.66 3.56 -18.76
C SER A 10 -76.26 2.96 -18.44
N GLU A 11 -75.08 3.55 -18.60
CA GLU A 11 -74.55 4.85 -18.16
C GLU A 11 -73.13 4.93 -18.74
N GLU A 12 -72.71 6.14 -19.12
CA GLU A 12 -71.35 6.44 -19.59
C GLU A 12 -70.36 6.39 -18.42
N GLU A 13 -69.25 5.67 -18.55
CA GLU A 13 -68.03 5.96 -17.79
C GLU A 13 -66.82 6.03 -18.73
N GLU A 14 -66.16 7.18 -18.63
CA GLU A 14 -65.05 7.68 -19.40
C GLU A 14 -63.75 7.04 -18.85
N GLU A 15 -63.18 6.06 -19.55
CA GLU A 15 -61.85 5.54 -19.21
C GLU A 15 -60.77 6.55 -19.62
N GLY A 16 -60.34 7.33 -18.63
CA GLY A 16 -59.14 8.15 -18.69
C GLY A 16 -57.89 7.30 -18.86
N ALA A 17 -57.07 7.64 -19.86
CA ALA A 17 -55.75 7.08 -20.07
C ALA A 17 -54.83 7.39 -18.86
N VAL A 18 -54.56 6.37 -18.05
CA VAL A 18 -53.51 6.43 -17.04
C VAL A 18 -52.18 6.19 -17.74
N VAL A 19 -51.39 7.24 -17.89
CA VAL A 19 -49.98 7.17 -18.24
C VAL A 19 -49.26 6.53 -17.05
N ASP A 20 -48.85 5.28 -17.22
CA ASP A 20 -48.00 4.54 -16.30
C ASP A 20 -46.59 5.14 -16.38
N VAL A 21 -46.34 6.19 -15.60
CA VAL A 21 -44.98 6.68 -15.33
C VAL A 21 -44.39 5.72 -14.33
N GLY A 22 -43.73 4.68 -14.84
CA GLY A 22 -42.91 3.77 -14.05
C GLY A 22 -41.90 4.56 -13.23
N VAL A 23 -42.19 4.71 -11.93
CA VAL A 23 -41.22 5.13 -10.92
C VAL A 23 -40.36 3.91 -10.63
N SER A 24 -39.21 3.80 -11.28
CA SER A 24 -38.23 2.73 -11.04
C SER A 24 -36.98 3.21 -10.28
N ASP A 25 -37.08 4.29 -9.50
CA ASP A 25 -35.93 4.89 -8.80
C ASP A 25 -36.13 4.87 -7.27
N SER A 26 -36.27 3.68 -6.67
CA SER A 26 -36.33 3.59 -5.19
C SER A 26 -35.60 2.42 -4.55
N GLU A 27 -35.01 1.49 -5.32
CA GLU A 27 -34.18 0.42 -4.73
C GLU A 27 -32.69 0.75 -4.74
N GLU A 28 -32.20 1.54 -5.71
CA GLU A 28 -30.78 1.91 -5.80
C GLU A 28 -30.39 3.00 -4.78
N GLU A 29 -31.32 3.88 -4.38
CA GLU A 29 -31.08 4.87 -3.32
C GLU A 29 -31.13 4.26 -1.90
N LEU A 30 -31.75 3.08 -1.72
CA LEU A 30 -31.88 2.46 -0.39
C LEU A 30 -30.62 1.71 0.05
N GLU A 31 -29.79 1.23 -0.88
CA GLU A 31 -28.49 0.61 -0.56
C GLU A 31 -27.43 1.63 -0.13
N VAL A 32 -27.56 2.90 -0.55
CA VAL A 32 -26.63 3.98 -0.17
C VAL A 32 -26.78 4.37 1.30
N LEU A 33 -27.96 4.15 1.90
CA LEU A 33 -28.27 4.51 3.29
C LEU A 33 -27.91 3.44 4.34
N GLN A 34 -27.47 2.25 3.94
CA GLN A 34 -26.96 1.21 4.86
C GLN A 34 -25.45 1.29 5.11
N GLN A 35 -24.79 2.37 4.68
CA GLN A 35 -23.38 2.58 5.02
C GLN A 35 -23.26 2.95 6.51
N PRO A 36 -22.58 2.15 7.35
CA PRO A 36 -22.38 2.50 8.75
C PRO A 36 -21.75 3.89 8.85
N ASN A 37 -22.26 4.71 9.78
CA ASN A 37 -21.72 6.04 10.02
C ASN A 37 -20.21 5.96 10.34
N LEU A 38 -19.47 7.04 10.06
CA LEU A 38 -18.00 7.08 10.22
C LEU A 38 -17.54 6.60 11.61
N ILE A 39 -18.34 6.85 12.65
CA ILE A 39 -18.10 6.43 14.04
C ILE A 39 -18.14 4.91 14.19
N GLN A 40 -19.07 4.24 13.52
CA GLN A 40 -19.21 2.78 13.54
C GLN A 40 -18.07 2.11 12.75
N LYS A 41 -17.69 2.68 11.60
CA LYS A 41 -16.52 2.24 10.81
C LYS A 41 -15.19 2.41 11.59
N LEU A 42 -15.08 3.44 12.43
CA LEU A 42 -13.96 3.64 13.37
C LEU A 42 -13.98 2.63 14.53
N ALA A 43 -15.17 2.31 15.05
CA ALA A 43 -15.34 1.40 16.17
C ALA A 43 -14.95 -0.05 15.82
N ASP A 44 -15.14 -0.47 14.57
CA ASP A 44 -14.85 -1.84 14.15
C ASP A 44 -13.35 -2.15 14.15
N VAL A 45 -12.49 -1.18 13.82
CA VAL A 45 -11.02 -1.35 13.85
C VAL A 45 -10.50 -1.43 15.29
N VAL A 46 -11.04 -0.64 16.21
CA VAL A 46 -10.67 -0.66 17.64
C VAL A 46 -11.15 -1.93 18.33
N ARG A 47 -12.16 -2.60 17.77
CA ARG A 47 -12.67 -3.89 18.25
C ARG A 47 -11.93 -5.09 17.68
N LEU A 48 -10.98 -4.88 16.76
CA LEU A 48 -10.14 -5.96 16.27
C LEU A 48 -9.31 -6.55 17.42
N ARG A 49 -9.07 -7.85 17.33
CA ARG A 49 -8.10 -8.56 18.17
C ARG A 49 -6.90 -8.93 17.32
N ASN A 50 -5.74 -8.92 17.96
CA ASN A 50 -4.53 -9.45 17.37
C ASN A 50 -4.57 -11.00 17.39
N LEU A 51 -3.70 -11.64 16.61
CA LEU A 51 -3.56 -13.08 16.47
C LEU A 51 -3.26 -13.78 17.80
N ASP A 52 -2.56 -13.11 18.71
CA ASP A 52 -2.27 -13.59 20.07
C ASP A 52 -3.46 -13.43 21.04
N GLY A 53 -4.62 -12.97 20.54
CA GLY A 53 -5.84 -12.75 21.30
C GLY A 53 -5.87 -11.45 22.10
N THR A 54 -4.80 -10.66 22.07
CA THR A 54 -4.73 -9.35 22.72
C THR A 54 -5.63 -8.33 22.00
N ALA A 55 -6.07 -7.31 22.75
CA ALA A 55 -6.79 -6.20 22.16
C ALA A 55 -5.84 -5.33 21.33
N THR A 56 -6.29 -4.86 20.17
CA THR A 56 -5.51 -3.93 19.34
C THR A 56 -5.21 -2.65 20.12
N SER A 57 -3.93 -2.32 20.24
CA SER A 57 -3.48 -1.12 20.94
C SER A 57 -3.77 0.15 20.11
N TRP A 58 -3.75 1.31 20.78
CA TRP A 58 -3.93 2.59 20.08
C TRP A 58 -2.91 2.79 18.97
N LEU A 59 -1.65 2.41 19.18
CA LEU A 59 -0.61 2.55 18.16
C LEU A 59 -0.87 1.63 16.95
N GLU A 60 -1.22 0.37 17.18
CA GLU A 60 -1.55 -0.60 16.12
C GLU A 60 -2.72 -0.12 15.25
N ALA A 61 -3.68 0.58 15.85
CA ALA A 61 -4.81 1.16 15.15
C ALA A 61 -4.51 2.49 14.43
N ASN A 62 -3.47 3.26 14.83
CA ASN A 62 -3.27 4.66 14.43
C ASN A 62 -1.90 5.00 13.83
N TRP A 63 -0.99 4.04 13.69
CA TRP A 63 0.39 4.29 13.25
C TRP A 63 0.51 4.97 11.88
N MET A 64 -0.44 4.71 10.97
CA MET A 64 -0.48 5.27 9.62
C MET A 64 -0.61 6.80 9.60
N PHE A 65 -1.19 7.41 10.64
CA PHE A 65 -1.24 8.87 10.75
C PHE A 65 0.13 9.47 11.07
N PHE A 66 1.04 8.71 11.70
CA PHE A 66 2.44 9.12 11.83
C PHE A 66 3.15 9.02 10.48
N SER A 67 2.79 8.05 9.63
CA SER A 67 3.27 8.01 8.24
C SER A 67 2.83 9.26 7.45
N TRP A 68 1.67 9.86 7.73
CA TRP A 68 1.30 11.15 7.12
C TRP A 68 2.25 12.26 7.50
N ALA A 69 2.64 12.35 8.78
CA ALA A 69 3.61 13.34 9.21
C ALA A 69 4.96 13.15 8.50
N PHE A 70 5.43 11.89 8.37
CA PHE A 70 6.65 11.58 7.62
C PHE A 70 6.53 11.90 6.12
N ALA A 71 5.39 11.61 5.50
CA ALA A 71 5.13 11.94 4.11
C ALA A 71 5.14 13.46 3.89
N LEU A 72 4.37 14.22 4.69
CA LEU A 72 4.29 15.68 4.59
C LEU A 72 5.66 16.34 4.80
N PHE A 73 6.39 15.93 5.83
CA PHE A 73 7.74 16.42 6.07
C PHE A 73 8.69 16.05 4.92
N GLY A 74 8.65 14.80 4.47
CA GLY A 74 9.47 14.29 3.37
C GLY A 74 9.22 15.05 2.08
N PHE A 75 7.96 15.21 1.66
CA PHE A 75 7.61 16.00 0.48
C PHE A 75 7.99 17.47 0.63
N GLY A 76 7.79 18.09 1.80
CA GLY A 76 8.20 19.46 2.06
C GLY A 76 9.71 19.67 1.90
N ALA A 77 10.52 18.77 2.49
CA ALA A 77 11.96 18.79 2.36
C ALA A 77 12.44 18.55 0.91
N LEU A 78 11.78 17.63 0.20
CA LEU A 78 12.07 17.33 -1.21
C LEU A 78 11.68 18.50 -2.13
N ALA A 79 10.54 19.14 -1.90
CA ALA A 79 10.06 20.30 -2.65
C ALA A 79 10.98 21.51 -2.44
N ALA A 80 11.46 21.75 -1.22
CA ALA A 80 12.47 22.77 -0.94
C ALA A 80 13.78 22.54 -1.72
N ARG A 81 14.04 21.30 -2.17
CA ARG A 81 15.20 20.90 -2.96
C ARG A 81 14.83 20.40 -4.36
N PHE A 82 13.70 20.83 -4.91
CA PHE A 82 13.19 20.38 -6.21
C PHE A 82 14.17 20.63 -7.37
N HIS A 83 15.08 21.60 -7.27
CA HIS A 83 16.10 21.80 -8.31
C HIS A 83 17.19 20.72 -8.34
N SER A 84 17.23 19.82 -7.35
CA SER A 84 18.27 18.81 -7.15
C SER A 84 17.72 17.39 -7.27
N HIS A 85 17.12 17.04 -8.41
CA HIS A 85 16.54 15.72 -8.72
C HIS A 85 17.57 14.60 -8.99
N GLY A 86 18.58 14.48 -8.15
CA GLY A 86 19.56 13.38 -8.23
C GLY A 86 19.00 12.05 -7.73
N PRO A 87 19.73 10.93 -7.89
CA PRO A 87 19.29 9.62 -7.39
C PRO A 87 19.03 9.61 -5.87
N HIS A 88 19.74 10.44 -5.10
CA HIS A 88 19.53 10.59 -3.66
C HIS A 88 18.17 11.23 -3.33
N TRP A 89 17.76 12.23 -4.12
CA TRP A 89 16.44 12.85 -4.00
C TRP A 89 15.33 11.83 -4.30
N PHE A 90 15.48 11.05 -5.38
CA PHE A 90 14.55 9.97 -5.70
C PHE A 90 14.51 8.87 -4.63
N GLY A 91 15.62 8.62 -3.94
CA GLY A 91 15.65 7.69 -2.82
C GLY A 91 14.81 8.15 -1.63
N TRP A 92 14.92 9.41 -1.23
CA TRP A 92 14.07 10.00 -0.19
C TRP A 92 12.62 10.13 -0.65
N LEU A 93 12.39 10.37 -1.94
CA LEU A 93 11.04 10.33 -2.51
C LEU A 93 10.39 8.96 -2.34
N ALA A 94 11.14 7.86 -2.44
CA ALA A 94 10.63 6.52 -2.18
C ALA A 94 10.03 6.42 -0.77
N VAL A 95 10.75 6.93 0.25
CA VAL A 95 10.30 6.94 1.64
C VAL A 95 9.02 7.76 1.79
N ALA A 96 9.00 8.99 1.27
CA ALA A 96 7.84 9.88 1.38
C ALA A 96 6.61 9.32 0.65
N MET A 97 6.78 8.82 -0.58
CA MET A 97 5.71 8.22 -1.37
C MET A 97 5.15 6.97 -0.70
N TYR A 98 6.00 6.10 -0.13
CA TYR A 98 5.51 4.90 0.53
C TYR A 98 4.79 5.20 1.86
N CYS A 99 5.31 6.16 2.64
CA CYS A 99 4.59 6.66 3.81
C CYS A 99 3.22 7.23 3.42
N LEU A 100 3.10 7.88 2.26
CA LEU A 100 1.81 8.32 1.73
C LEU A 100 0.94 7.14 1.28
N HIS A 101 1.51 6.13 0.59
CA HIS A 101 0.81 4.91 0.16
C HIS A 101 0.12 4.15 1.31
N GLN A 102 0.72 4.16 2.50
CA GLN A 102 0.12 3.58 3.70
C GLN A 102 -1.19 4.26 4.14
N SER A 103 -1.48 5.44 3.59
CA SER A 103 -2.72 6.18 3.88
C SER A 103 -3.93 5.47 3.29
N GLU A 104 -3.92 5.20 1.98
CA GLU A 104 -5.04 4.52 1.33
C GLU A 104 -5.11 3.06 1.78
N GLU A 105 -3.95 2.43 1.99
CA GLU A 105 -3.88 1.03 2.38
C GLU A 105 -4.42 0.80 3.82
N HIS A 106 -4.00 1.63 4.79
CA HIS A 106 -4.27 1.34 6.21
C HIS A 106 -5.04 2.44 6.95
N ALA A 107 -4.99 3.70 6.50
CA ALA A 107 -5.70 4.80 7.17
C ALA A 107 -7.15 4.86 6.74
N TYR A 108 -7.39 5.34 5.52
CA TYR A 108 -8.70 5.44 4.91
C TYR A 108 -8.55 5.17 3.42
N ASP A 109 -9.26 4.16 2.94
CA ASP A 109 -9.34 3.89 1.51
C ASP A 109 -10.18 4.98 0.80
N VAL A 110 -10.30 4.91 -0.52
CA VAL A 110 -11.06 5.92 -1.29
C VAL A 110 -12.56 5.95 -0.99
N ARG A 111 -13.08 4.92 -0.31
CA ARG A 111 -14.47 4.83 0.17
C ARG A 111 -14.63 5.38 1.59
N GLY A 112 -13.54 5.87 2.18
CA GLY A 112 -13.50 6.34 3.57
C GLY A 112 -13.52 5.21 4.59
N TRP A 113 -13.22 3.97 4.19
CA TRP A 113 -13.20 2.83 5.11
C TRP A 113 -11.84 2.70 5.76
N ARG A 114 -11.85 2.57 7.08
CA ARG A 114 -10.64 2.50 7.89
C ARG A 114 -10.06 1.09 7.87
N TYR A 115 -8.74 0.97 7.69
CA TYR A 115 -8.03 -0.31 7.74
C TYR A 115 -8.54 -1.38 6.75
N ALA A 116 -9.18 -0.97 5.65
CA ALA A 116 -9.87 -1.87 4.72
C ALA A 116 -8.94 -2.90 4.05
N PHE A 117 -7.63 -2.65 3.97
CA PHE A 117 -6.68 -3.59 3.37
C PHE A 117 -6.59 -4.91 4.14
N VAL A 118 -6.61 -4.91 5.47
CA VAL A 118 -6.47 -6.16 6.24
C VAL A 118 -7.59 -7.15 5.95
N PRO A 119 -8.88 -6.81 6.08
CA PRO A 119 -9.96 -7.73 5.73
C PRO A 119 -9.93 -8.09 4.24
N ALA A 120 -9.64 -7.15 3.33
CA ALA A 120 -9.55 -7.42 1.90
C ALA A 120 -8.44 -8.44 1.56
N MET A 121 -7.24 -8.25 2.13
CA MET A 121 -6.11 -9.15 1.96
C MET A 121 -6.39 -10.52 2.57
N ASN A 122 -7.00 -10.56 3.76
CA ASN A 122 -7.34 -11.80 4.44
C ASN A 122 -8.39 -12.62 3.66
N GLN A 123 -9.40 -11.98 3.07
CA GLN A 123 -10.42 -12.66 2.26
C GLN A 123 -9.89 -13.07 0.88
N GLY A 124 -9.03 -12.25 0.27
CA GLY A 124 -8.46 -12.50 -1.06
C GLY A 124 -7.15 -13.28 -1.04
N THR A 125 -6.05 -12.63 -1.43
CA THR A 125 -4.74 -13.26 -1.63
C THR A 125 -4.22 -13.97 -0.38
N GLY A 126 -4.50 -13.45 0.80
CA GLY A 126 -4.09 -14.02 2.08
C GLY A 126 -4.73 -15.38 2.35
N SER A 127 -6.04 -15.54 2.11
CA SER A 127 -6.70 -16.85 2.24
C SER A 127 -6.13 -17.89 1.26
N THR A 128 -5.71 -17.45 0.08
CA THR A 128 -5.11 -18.34 -0.93
C THR A 128 -3.69 -18.76 -0.54
N LEU A 129 -2.85 -17.81 -0.10
CA LEU A 129 -1.44 -18.08 0.24
C LEU A 129 -1.29 -18.77 1.60
N PHE A 130 -2.19 -18.48 2.54
CA PHE A 130 -2.11 -18.91 3.93
C PHE A 130 -3.35 -19.68 4.40
N GLY A 131 -4.13 -20.27 3.49
CA GLY A 131 -5.42 -20.90 3.81
C GLY A 131 -5.38 -21.95 4.91
N ALA A 132 -4.27 -22.69 5.05
CA ALA A 132 -4.05 -23.64 6.14
C ALA A 132 -3.99 -22.98 7.53
N ALA A 133 -3.60 -21.71 7.62
CA ALA A 133 -3.59 -20.93 8.86
C ALA A 133 -4.95 -20.24 9.13
N CYS A 134 -5.82 -20.12 8.12
CA CYS A 134 -7.03 -19.30 8.18
C CYS A 134 -8.30 -20.03 8.64
N ASN A 135 -8.24 -21.32 9.00
CA ASN A 135 -9.36 -22.14 9.50
C ASN A 135 -10.75 -21.86 8.86
N GLY A 136 -10.81 -21.68 7.54
CA GLY A 136 -12.08 -21.53 6.82
C GLY A 136 -12.68 -20.12 6.75
N GLY A 137 -11.93 -19.05 7.04
CA GLY A 137 -12.31 -17.67 6.68
C GLY A 137 -12.70 -16.73 7.81
N ASP A 138 -12.63 -17.17 9.07
CA ASP A 138 -12.96 -16.37 10.25
C ASP A 138 -11.73 -16.08 11.13
N VAL A 139 -11.52 -14.78 11.43
CA VAL A 139 -10.74 -14.12 12.52
C VAL A 139 -9.28 -14.56 12.80
N ASN A 140 -8.86 -15.73 12.33
CA ASN A 140 -7.52 -16.31 12.43
C ASN A 140 -6.70 -16.12 11.13
N CYS A 141 -7.18 -15.25 10.24
CA CYS A 141 -6.47 -14.91 9.02
C CYS A 141 -5.12 -14.21 9.32
N PRO A 142 -4.14 -14.30 8.40
CA PRO A 142 -2.74 -14.03 8.67
C PRO A 142 -2.40 -12.60 9.05
N LEU A 143 -3.16 -11.61 8.56
CA LEU A 143 -2.89 -10.20 8.84
C LEU A 143 -3.83 -9.71 9.93
N ASP A 144 -3.23 -9.20 11.00
CA ASP A 144 -3.88 -8.40 12.03
C ASP A 144 -3.27 -6.99 12.05
N PRO A 145 -3.82 -6.06 12.85
CA PRO A 145 -3.27 -4.71 12.95
C PRO A 145 -1.83 -4.63 13.47
N LYS A 146 -1.42 -5.57 14.33
CA LYS A 146 -0.09 -5.62 14.93
C LYS A 146 0.98 -6.04 13.93
N LEU A 147 0.75 -7.11 13.18
CA LEU A 147 1.59 -7.54 12.09
C LEU A 147 1.69 -6.46 11.01
N THR A 148 0.55 -5.84 10.67
CA THR A 148 0.49 -4.75 9.70
C THR A 148 1.33 -3.55 10.14
N LEU A 149 1.24 -3.15 11.41
CA LEU A 149 2.10 -2.13 12.03
C LEU A 149 3.58 -2.48 11.85
N TRP A 150 4.00 -3.66 12.30
CA TRP A 150 5.42 -4.00 12.36
C TRP A 150 6.03 -4.18 10.97
N VAL A 151 5.33 -4.82 10.04
CA VAL A 151 5.79 -4.95 8.65
C VAL A 151 6.05 -3.57 8.06
N ASN A 152 5.08 -2.67 8.15
CA ASN A 152 5.14 -1.38 7.49
C ASN A 152 6.12 -0.40 8.14
N THR A 153 6.08 -0.26 9.47
CA THR A 153 6.95 0.69 10.17
C THR A 153 8.40 0.23 10.14
N VAL A 154 8.68 -1.06 10.31
CA VAL A 154 10.05 -1.57 10.24
C VAL A 154 10.58 -1.53 8.82
N ALA A 155 9.80 -1.96 7.82
CA ALA A 155 10.27 -1.97 6.44
C ALA A 155 10.49 -0.56 5.88
N ILE A 156 9.54 0.34 6.09
CA ILE A 156 9.55 1.65 5.46
C ILE A 156 10.32 2.66 6.32
N TRP A 157 9.95 2.83 7.59
CA TRP A 157 10.61 3.84 8.42
C TRP A 157 12.02 3.39 8.80
N GLY A 158 12.17 2.14 9.23
CA GLY A 158 13.46 1.56 9.58
C GLY A 158 14.30 1.23 8.34
N GLY A 159 13.78 0.40 7.44
CA GLY A 159 14.50 -0.12 6.29
C GLY A 159 14.79 0.93 5.23
N PHE A 160 13.75 1.48 4.60
CA PHE A 160 13.96 2.45 3.54
C PHE A 160 14.64 3.72 4.07
N GLY A 161 14.19 4.22 5.23
CA GLY A 161 14.83 5.35 5.91
C GLY A 161 16.29 5.07 6.26
N GLY A 162 16.59 3.90 6.83
CA GLY A 162 17.96 3.48 7.16
C GLY A 162 18.86 3.36 5.94
N CYS A 163 18.35 2.84 4.80
CA CYS A 163 19.08 2.85 3.54
C CYS A 163 19.43 4.26 3.08
N MET A 164 18.51 5.21 3.23
CA MET A 164 18.74 6.60 2.83
C MET A 164 19.69 7.34 3.78
N ILE A 165 19.65 7.05 5.07
CA ILE A 165 20.63 7.54 6.03
C ILE A 165 22.02 7.01 5.66
N ALA A 166 22.16 5.71 5.38
CA ALA A 166 23.43 5.13 4.95
C ALA A 166 23.94 5.74 3.64
N ALA A 167 23.06 5.96 2.65
CA ALA A 167 23.40 6.63 1.39
C ALA A 167 23.80 8.11 1.58
N THR A 168 23.32 8.77 2.64
CA THR A 168 23.73 10.13 2.98
C THR A 168 25.15 10.16 3.55
N ILE A 169 25.53 9.14 4.32
CA ILE A 169 26.87 9.01 4.90
C ILE A 169 27.89 8.64 3.81
N ASP A 170 27.57 7.61 3.01
CA ASP A 170 28.42 7.07 1.95
C ASP A 170 27.60 6.74 0.69
N ALA A 171 27.41 7.76 -0.14
CA ALA A 171 26.65 7.67 -1.39
C ALA A 171 27.32 6.71 -2.39
N ASP A 172 28.65 6.67 -2.46
CA ASP A 172 29.36 5.81 -3.41
C ASP A 172 29.09 4.33 -3.11
N ARG A 173 28.89 3.99 -1.83
CA ARG A 173 28.63 2.62 -1.40
C ARG A 173 27.15 2.24 -1.35
N PHE A 174 26.28 3.13 -0.90
CA PHE A 174 24.92 2.76 -0.48
C PHE A 174 23.80 3.37 -1.32
N LEU A 175 24.10 4.27 -2.26
CA LEU A 175 23.05 4.95 -3.03
C LEU A 175 22.18 3.99 -3.86
N PHE A 176 22.72 2.86 -4.33
CA PHE A 176 21.94 1.89 -5.10
C PHE A 176 20.84 1.21 -4.27
N ALA A 177 20.98 1.13 -2.94
CA ALA A 177 19.92 0.63 -2.06
C ALA A 177 18.62 1.43 -2.20
N SER A 178 18.72 2.74 -2.53
CA SER A 178 17.54 3.57 -2.79
C SER A 178 16.72 3.11 -4.00
N THR A 179 17.38 2.61 -5.05
CA THR A 179 16.69 2.08 -6.24
C THR A 179 16.09 0.71 -5.95
N LEU A 180 16.74 -0.09 -5.10
CA LEU A 180 16.18 -1.35 -4.62
C LEU A 180 14.86 -1.13 -3.84
N ASN A 181 14.77 -0.07 -3.04
CA ASN A 181 13.52 0.33 -2.37
C ASN A 181 12.38 0.62 -3.38
N TRP A 182 12.68 1.30 -4.50
CA TRP A 182 11.72 1.47 -5.59
C TRP A 182 11.32 0.13 -6.21
N GLY A 183 12.25 -0.82 -6.35
CA GLY A 183 11.96 -2.19 -6.76
C GLY A 183 10.90 -2.84 -5.87
N THR A 184 11.06 -2.73 -4.55
CA THR A 184 10.05 -3.17 -3.58
C THR A 184 8.72 -2.45 -3.76
N ALA A 185 8.72 -1.13 -3.89
CA ALA A 185 7.51 -0.32 -4.08
C ALA A 185 6.74 -0.68 -5.36
N VAL A 186 7.45 -0.92 -6.47
CA VAL A 186 6.84 -1.33 -7.73
C VAL A 186 6.23 -2.72 -7.60
N VAL A 187 6.93 -3.68 -7.00
CA VAL A 187 6.40 -5.04 -6.83
C VAL A 187 5.19 -5.05 -5.91
N ASN A 188 5.21 -4.26 -4.83
CA ASN A 188 4.06 -4.10 -3.94
C ASN A 188 2.89 -3.42 -4.65
N GLY A 189 3.11 -2.22 -5.21
CA GLY A 189 2.09 -1.44 -5.90
C GLY A 189 1.45 -2.21 -7.06
N PHE A 190 2.26 -2.88 -7.87
CA PHE A 190 1.75 -3.67 -8.99
C PHE A 190 1.12 -4.98 -8.52
N GLY A 191 1.85 -5.85 -7.83
CA GLY A 191 1.41 -7.21 -7.52
C GLY A 191 0.41 -7.28 -6.35
N GLY A 192 0.60 -6.45 -5.33
CA GLY A 192 -0.23 -6.36 -4.15
C GLY A 192 -1.51 -5.55 -4.36
N HIS A 193 -1.48 -4.55 -5.25
CA HIS A 193 -2.61 -3.64 -5.45
C HIS A 193 -3.22 -3.68 -6.85
N LEU A 194 -2.51 -3.19 -7.87
CA LEU A 194 -3.09 -3.00 -9.21
C LEU A 194 -3.48 -4.32 -9.89
N LEU A 195 -2.64 -5.35 -9.79
CA LEU A 195 -2.94 -6.67 -10.34
C LEU A 195 -4.17 -7.27 -9.67
N GLN A 196 -4.36 -7.05 -8.37
CA GLN A 196 -5.55 -7.54 -7.67
C GLN A 196 -6.83 -6.85 -8.15
N VAL A 197 -6.77 -5.57 -8.51
CA VAL A 197 -7.91 -4.87 -9.13
C VAL A 197 -8.27 -5.55 -10.46
N VAL A 198 -7.28 -5.87 -11.28
CA VAL A 198 -7.51 -6.54 -12.58
C VAL A 198 -8.07 -7.95 -12.38
N LEU A 199 -7.52 -8.73 -11.43
CA LEU A 199 -7.94 -10.12 -11.21
C LEU A 199 -9.30 -10.24 -10.54
N SER A 200 -9.62 -9.36 -9.59
CA SER A 200 -10.90 -9.39 -8.86
C SER A 200 -12.01 -8.62 -9.57
N GLY A 201 -11.69 -7.73 -10.51
CA GLY A 201 -12.65 -6.81 -11.09
C GLY A 201 -13.19 -5.77 -10.10
N SER A 202 -12.55 -5.63 -8.94
CA SER A 202 -13.03 -4.82 -7.82
C SER A 202 -11.94 -3.91 -7.27
N TYR A 203 -12.34 -2.85 -6.58
CA TYR A 203 -11.40 -1.96 -5.91
C TYR A 203 -10.60 -2.68 -4.81
N ASN A 204 -9.29 -2.44 -4.79
CA ASN A 204 -8.38 -2.91 -3.75
C ASN A 204 -7.75 -1.71 -3.01
N PRO A 205 -7.83 -1.63 -1.67
CA PRO A 205 -7.16 -0.58 -0.90
C PRO A 205 -5.69 -0.42 -1.27
N GLY A 206 -5.24 0.82 -1.46
CA GLY A 206 -3.88 1.17 -1.92
C GLY A 206 -3.72 1.24 -3.44
N SER A 207 -4.74 0.90 -4.23
CA SER A 207 -4.64 0.86 -5.70
C SER A 207 -4.53 2.24 -6.34
N VAL A 208 -5.16 3.29 -5.80
CA VAL A 208 -5.10 4.65 -6.37
C VAL A 208 -3.70 5.25 -6.18
N GLN A 209 -3.14 5.13 -4.99
CA GLN A 209 -1.77 5.57 -4.70
C GLN A 209 -0.75 4.72 -5.46
N SER A 210 -1.00 3.41 -5.62
CA SER A 210 -0.19 2.54 -6.46
C SER A 210 -0.20 2.93 -7.94
N ALA A 211 -1.32 3.44 -8.47
CA ALA A 211 -1.42 3.89 -9.85
C ALA A 211 -0.48 5.07 -10.16
N VAL A 212 -0.08 5.84 -9.15
CA VAL A 212 0.93 6.91 -9.25
C VAL A 212 2.33 6.38 -8.92
N MET A 213 2.45 5.59 -7.84
CA MET A 213 3.72 5.07 -7.35
C MET A 213 4.40 4.12 -8.34
N VAL A 214 3.64 3.24 -9.01
CA VAL A 214 4.18 2.23 -9.92
C VAL A 214 4.83 2.85 -11.17
N PRO A 215 4.18 3.74 -11.95
CA PRO A 215 4.82 4.38 -13.09
C PRO A 215 6.08 5.17 -12.72
N LEU A 216 6.03 5.92 -11.62
CA LEU A 216 7.17 6.67 -11.11
C LEU A 216 8.33 5.74 -10.72
N GLY A 217 8.03 4.66 -9.98
CA GLY A 217 9.03 3.68 -9.58
C GLY A 217 9.64 2.97 -10.79
N LEU A 218 8.83 2.59 -11.78
CA LEU A 218 9.32 2.00 -13.02
C LEU A 218 10.26 2.96 -13.76
N TYR A 219 9.89 4.23 -13.89
CA TYR A 219 10.77 5.25 -14.46
C TYR A 219 12.14 5.26 -13.77
N ILE A 220 12.17 5.33 -12.43
CA ILE A 220 13.43 5.37 -11.66
C ILE A 220 14.23 4.08 -11.82
N ILE A 221 13.57 2.92 -11.75
CA ILE A 221 14.19 1.60 -11.90
C ILE A 221 14.80 1.43 -13.30
N PHE A 222 14.14 1.85 -14.37
CA PHE A 222 14.69 1.76 -15.72
C PHE A 222 15.89 2.69 -15.93
N HIS A 223 15.91 3.85 -15.26
CA HIS A 223 17.06 4.77 -15.30
C HIS A 223 18.26 4.30 -14.46
N SER A 224 18.07 3.31 -13.58
CA SER A 224 19.15 2.74 -12.76
C SER A 224 20.13 1.83 -13.52
N GLN A 225 19.87 1.53 -14.80
CA GLN A 225 20.60 0.56 -15.63
C GLN A 225 20.54 -0.89 -15.12
N ARG A 226 19.81 -1.18 -14.04
CA ARG A 226 19.69 -2.52 -13.45
C ARG A 226 18.22 -2.90 -13.14
N PRO A 227 17.27 -2.68 -14.06
CA PRO A 227 15.85 -2.83 -13.75
C PRO A 227 15.48 -4.23 -13.26
N LYS A 228 16.08 -5.26 -13.87
CA LYS A 228 15.87 -6.67 -13.47
C LYS A 228 16.26 -6.93 -12.02
N LEU A 229 17.39 -6.38 -11.57
CA LEU A 229 17.86 -6.60 -10.19
C LEU A 229 16.91 -5.93 -9.19
N CYS A 230 16.43 -4.72 -9.47
CA CYS A 230 15.48 -4.03 -8.61
C CYS A 230 14.15 -4.80 -8.50
N LEU A 231 13.60 -5.27 -9.62
CA LEU A 231 12.35 -6.04 -9.61
C LEU A 231 12.50 -7.40 -8.93
N VAL A 232 13.59 -8.13 -9.21
CA VAL A 232 13.90 -9.40 -8.54
C VAL A 232 14.06 -9.18 -7.04
N TYR A 233 14.78 -8.14 -6.63
CA TYR A 233 14.91 -7.81 -5.22
C TYR A 233 13.55 -7.45 -4.60
N GLY A 234 12.69 -6.70 -5.28
CA GLY A 234 11.34 -6.42 -4.81
C GLY A 234 10.52 -7.70 -4.56
N LEU A 235 10.65 -8.71 -5.44
CA LEU A 235 10.04 -10.03 -5.21
C LEU A 235 10.66 -10.75 -4.02
N VAL A 236 11.99 -10.77 -3.92
CA VAL A 236 12.71 -11.38 -2.79
C VAL A 236 12.31 -10.73 -1.47
N PHE A 237 12.17 -9.40 -1.42
CA PHE A 237 11.68 -8.69 -0.24
C PHE A 237 10.33 -9.24 0.21
N HIS A 238 9.35 -9.35 -0.69
CA HIS A 238 8.02 -9.85 -0.35
C HIS A 238 8.04 -11.32 0.06
N ILE A 239 8.84 -12.15 -0.61
CA ILE A 239 9.02 -13.55 -0.23
C ILE A 239 9.59 -13.66 1.18
N LEU A 240 10.58 -12.84 1.55
CA LEU A 240 11.18 -12.91 2.88
C LEU A 240 10.28 -12.31 3.96
N ALA A 241 9.77 -11.08 3.75
CA ALA A 241 8.99 -10.36 4.74
C ALA A 241 7.60 -10.97 4.95
N PHE A 242 6.88 -11.28 3.86
CA PHE A 242 5.52 -11.84 3.93
C PHE A 242 5.53 -13.36 3.81
N GLY A 243 6.21 -13.91 2.81
CA GLY A 243 6.20 -15.36 2.58
C GLY A 243 6.80 -16.13 3.76
N VAL A 244 8.08 -15.92 4.04
CA VAL A 244 8.81 -16.64 5.09
C VAL A 244 8.43 -16.09 6.46
N GLY A 245 8.47 -14.77 6.66
CA GLY A 245 8.22 -14.14 7.95
C GLY A 245 6.87 -14.52 8.56
N ILE A 246 5.78 -14.37 7.79
CA ILE A 246 4.43 -14.70 8.29
C ILE A 246 4.28 -16.20 8.50
N ASN A 247 4.84 -17.05 7.63
CA ASN A 247 4.78 -18.51 7.84
C ASN A 247 5.56 -18.96 9.09
N LEU A 248 6.67 -18.31 9.46
CA LEU A 248 7.37 -18.60 10.71
C LEU A 248 6.48 -18.33 11.93
N VAL A 249 5.71 -17.23 11.89
CA VAL A 249 4.76 -16.90 12.95
C VAL A 249 3.60 -17.90 12.97
N LEU A 250 2.90 -18.04 11.84
CA LEU A 250 1.63 -18.77 11.79
C LEU A 250 1.78 -20.29 11.79
N ARG A 251 2.80 -20.82 11.11
CA ARG A 251 2.99 -22.28 10.97
C ARG A 251 4.03 -22.84 11.92
N ALA A 252 5.10 -22.10 12.16
CA ALA A 252 6.18 -22.56 13.04
C ALA A 252 6.03 -22.07 14.49
N GLY A 253 5.03 -21.23 14.79
CA GLY A 253 4.74 -20.75 16.14
C GLY A 253 5.82 -19.82 16.70
N PHE A 254 6.57 -19.13 15.84
CA PHE A 254 7.58 -18.18 16.29
C PHE A 254 6.91 -16.92 16.88
N PRO A 255 7.54 -16.24 17.85
CA PRO A 255 6.97 -15.03 18.43
C PRO A 255 6.80 -13.94 17.36
N GLU A 256 5.58 -13.44 17.22
CA GLU A 256 5.15 -12.58 16.11
C GLU A 256 6.02 -11.32 15.94
N THR A 257 6.14 -10.50 16.98
CA THR A 257 6.85 -9.22 16.93
C THR A 257 8.34 -9.34 16.60
N PRO A 258 9.17 -10.09 17.36
CA PRO A 258 10.60 -10.15 17.06
C PRO A 258 10.88 -10.82 15.70
N THR A 259 10.05 -11.80 15.30
CA THR A 259 10.20 -12.45 13.99
C THR A 259 9.91 -11.48 12.86
N THR A 260 8.80 -10.74 12.95
CA THR A 260 8.40 -9.74 11.95
C THR A 260 9.45 -8.63 11.84
N ILE A 261 9.92 -8.11 12.97
CA ILE A 261 10.98 -7.08 13.00
C ILE A 261 12.26 -7.61 12.35
N ALA A 262 12.74 -8.80 12.75
CA ALA A 262 13.98 -9.36 12.23
C ALA A 262 13.90 -9.61 10.72
N MET A 263 12.81 -10.21 10.24
CA MET A 263 12.62 -10.51 8.82
C MET A 263 12.49 -9.23 7.99
N ASN A 264 11.77 -8.21 8.49
CA ASN A 264 11.66 -6.94 7.78
C ASN A 264 12.98 -6.17 7.78
N LEU A 265 13.74 -6.11 8.89
CA LEU A 265 15.06 -5.48 8.90
C LEU A 265 16.05 -6.19 7.96
N LEU A 266 16.04 -7.53 7.97
CA LEU A 266 16.85 -8.31 7.04
C LEU A 266 16.51 -7.95 5.59
N ALA A 267 15.22 -7.99 5.26
CA ALA A 267 14.73 -7.80 3.90
C ALA A 267 14.88 -6.36 3.41
N SER A 268 14.55 -5.35 4.23
CA SER A 268 14.46 -3.93 3.84
C SER A 268 15.69 -3.07 4.17
N LEU A 269 16.60 -3.55 5.03
CA LEU A 269 17.80 -2.78 5.42
C LEU A 269 19.08 -3.54 5.11
N VAL A 270 19.24 -4.74 5.66
CA VAL A 270 20.50 -5.47 5.61
C VAL A 270 20.81 -5.92 4.19
N LEU A 271 19.88 -6.62 3.53
CA LEU A 271 20.06 -7.09 2.16
C LEU A 271 20.28 -5.97 1.13
N PRO A 272 19.47 -4.89 1.08
CA PRO A 272 19.67 -3.86 0.07
C PRO A 272 20.99 -3.10 0.28
N LEU A 273 21.40 -2.86 1.53
CA LEU A 273 22.72 -2.29 1.83
C LEU A 273 23.85 -3.22 1.44
N ALA A 274 23.73 -4.52 1.70
CA ALA A 274 24.72 -5.51 1.30
C ALA A 274 24.86 -5.59 -0.24
N ILE A 275 23.73 -5.64 -0.96
CA ILE A 275 23.71 -5.65 -2.43
C ILE A 275 24.33 -4.35 -2.97
N SER A 276 23.96 -3.20 -2.43
CA SER A 276 24.54 -1.91 -2.83
C SER A 276 26.06 -1.86 -2.58
N ALA A 277 26.52 -2.33 -1.42
CA ALA A 277 27.94 -2.35 -1.09
C ALA A 277 28.74 -3.31 -2.00
N LEU A 278 28.18 -4.46 -2.36
CA LEU A 278 28.79 -5.38 -3.32
C LEU A 278 28.85 -4.76 -4.72
N TYR A 279 27.80 -4.04 -5.11
CA TYR A 279 27.74 -3.33 -6.37
C TYR A 279 28.81 -2.22 -6.48
N ALA A 280 29.00 -1.44 -5.41
CA ALA A 280 29.99 -0.37 -5.37
C ALA A 280 31.44 -0.85 -5.55
N ARG A 281 31.73 -2.13 -5.23
CA ARG A 281 33.05 -2.74 -5.46
C ARG A 281 33.31 -3.09 -6.93
N HIS A 282 32.26 -3.22 -7.73
CA HIS A 282 32.33 -3.59 -9.14
C HIS A 282 31.48 -2.63 -10.00
N PRO A 283 31.83 -1.33 -10.05
CA PRO A 283 31.11 -0.39 -10.87
C PRO A 283 31.18 -0.85 -12.34
N PRO A 284 30.07 -0.82 -13.10
CA PRO A 284 30.08 -1.18 -14.51
C PRO A 284 31.13 -0.37 -15.27
N SER A 285 31.77 -0.97 -16.28
CA SER A 285 32.81 -0.34 -17.10
C SER A 285 32.39 0.97 -17.79
N HIS A 286 31.09 1.26 -17.87
CA HIS A 286 30.52 2.50 -18.42
C HIS A 286 30.33 3.65 -17.41
N TYR A 287 30.79 3.52 -16.15
CA TYR A 287 30.61 4.53 -15.10
C TYR A 287 31.61 5.73 -15.12
N SER A 288 32.31 5.96 -16.23
CA SER A 288 33.26 7.07 -16.38
C SER A 288 32.62 8.47 -16.26
N ASP A 289 31.29 8.61 -16.28
CA ASP A 289 30.57 9.89 -16.17
C ASP A 289 30.06 10.24 -14.74
N MET A 290 30.47 9.50 -13.70
CA MET A 290 30.07 9.76 -12.31
C MET A 290 30.65 11.06 -11.68
N LYS A 291 31.28 11.95 -12.46
CA LYS A 291 31.74 13.26 -11.99
C LYS A 291 30.60 14.11 -11.40
N LEU A 292 29.38 13.95 -11.93
CA LEU A 292 28.20 14.71 -11.47
C LEU A 292 27.72 14.24 -10.09
N VAL A 293 27.69 12.93 -9.83
CA VAL A 293 27.27 12.36 -8.53
C VAL A 293 28.25 12.73 -7.42
N LYS A 294 29.56 12.70 -7.71
CA LYS A 294 30.60 13.16 -6.77
C LYS A 294 30.44 14.64 -6.41
N LYS A 295 30.09 15.48 -7.38
CA LYS A 295 29.86 16.91 -7.16
C LYS A 295 28.63 17.15 -6.28
N VAL A 296 27.51 16.47 -6.55
CA VAL A 296 26.27 16.59 -5.77
C VAL A 296 26.42 16.04 -4.35
N SER A 297 27.11 14.91 -4.16
CA SER A 297 27.40 14.34 -2.84
C SER A 297 28.30 15.26 -2.00
N LYS A 298 29.31 15.86 -2.63
CA LYS A 298 30.18 16.85 -1.97
C LYS A 298 29.39 18.08 -1.54
N GLN A 299 28.55 18.62 -2.42
CA GLN A 299 27.66 19.75 -2.09
C GLN A 299 26.73 19.40 -0.92
N TRP A 300 26.16 18.19 -0.89
CA TRP A 300 25.30 17.74 0.20
C TRP A 300 26.02 17.72 1.56
N LYS A 301 27.29 17.29 1.59
CA LYS A 301 28.11 17.29 2.81
C LYS A 301 28.46 18.70 3.27
N GLU A 302 28.74 19.59 2.33
CA GLU A 302 29.02 21.01 2.59
C GLU A 302 27.77 21.74 3.12
N ASP A 303 26.60 21.52 2.50
CA ASP A 303 25.34 22.14 2.94
C ASP A 303 24.90 21.65 4.33
N LEU A 304 25.16 20.37 4.67
CA LEU A 304 24.87 19.83 6.01
C LEU A 304 25.80 20.37 7.10
N THR A 305 27.03 20.76 6.75
CA THR A 305 27.97 21.38 7.70
C THR A 305 27.69 22.86 7.94
N VAL A 306 26.91 23.51 7.07
CA VAL A 306 26.48 24.91 7.25
C VAL A 306 25.20 25.02 8.10
N LEU A 307 24.43 23.93 8.22
CA LEU A 307 23.15 23.89 8.95
C LEU A 307 23.27 23.37 10.40
N GLY A 308 24.47 23.00 10.85
CA GLY A 308 24.78 22.62 12.24
C GLY A 308 25.77 23.59 12.84
#